data_AF-A0A924ZKY6-F1
#
_entry.id   AF-A0A924ZKY6-F1
#
_cell.length_a   1.000
_cell.length_b   1.000
_cell.length_c   1.000
_cell.angle_alpha   90.00
_cell.angle_beta   90.00
_cell.angle_gamma   90.00
#
_symmetry.space_group_name_H-M   'P 1'
#
loop_
_entity.id
_entity.type
_entity.pdbx_description
1 polymer ?
#
loop_
_entity_poly.entity_id
_entity_poly.type
_entity_poly.pdbx_seq_one_letter_code
_entity_poly.pdbx_strand_id
1 'polypeptide(L)'
;MLFFLLVINLVFSQTQSIEQKADQFFSWLNENESTFTNCKIEKKGDQIILCDQTKVSYKELSQLFKKNTSQIITDLKKRKLEVEVVCDNKSSGAQKTELPCVNEVSNPSFKKVSSLHGLYVPEENKIYIKSSASVGVIIHEYLHYLQTQNLDKVNGHIYKGEKNELKKQIEKALDQLMTQIKQLEKENKKLQLKTPLQRFIKLNDYLIAFGKWQDLIDERSLFLLFTEYQKDFAISKEDMALVQKNISFICSRKDLKGKLSKKECS
;
A
#
# COMPACT_ATOMS: atom_id res chain seq x y z
N MET A 1 18.74 -51.23 -10.94
CA MET A 1 17.93 -50.51 -11.94
C MET A 1 16.60 -49.95 -11.42
N LEU A 2 16.21 -50.17 -10.15
CA LEU A 2 14.98 -49.59 -9.56
C LEU A 2 15.18 -48.25 -8.81
N PHE A 3 16.42 -47.87 -8.48
CA PHE A 3 16.70 -46.68 -7.68
C PHE A 3 16.75 -45.37 -8.48
N PHE A 4 16.89 -45.45 -9.81
CA PHE A 4 16.98 -44.27 -10.68
C PHE A 4 15.62 -43.69 -11.10
N LEU A 5 14.52 -44.42 -10.86
CA LEU A 5 13.16 -43.95 -11.16
C LEU A 5 12.49 -43.21 -9.98
N LEU A 6 13.09 -43.24 -8.79
CA LEU A 6 12.58 -42.56 -7.60
C LEU A 6 13.10 -41.12 -7.44
N VAL A 7 14.21 -40.77 -8.10
CA VAL A 7 14.79 -39.41 -8.03
C VAL A 7 14.17 -38.45 -9.06
N ILE A 8 13.57 -38.97 -10.14
CA ILE A 8 12.92 -38.13 -11.17
C ILE A 8 11.52 -37.65 -10.73
N ASN A 9 10.90 -38.30 -9.75
CA ASN A 9 9.60 -37.88 -9.19
C ASN A 9 9.70 -36.82 -8.07
N LEU A 10 10.90 -36.43 -7.63
CA LEU A 10 11.09 -35.45 -6.56
C LEU A 10 11.51 -34.05 -7.05
N VAL A 11 11.69 -33.85 -8.36
CA VAL A 11 12.09 -32.56 -8.96
C VAL A 11 11.12 -32.13 -10.06
N PHE A 12 9.85 -32.53 -9.96
CA PHE A 12 8.75 -31.73 -10.49
C PHE A 12 8.15 -30.92 -9.35
N SER A 13 8.92 -29.96 -8.81
CA SER A 13 8.28 -28.80 -8.19
C SER A 13 7.48 -28.13 -9.29
N GLN A 14 6.19 -28.47 -9.37
CA GLN A 14 5.22 -27.72 -10.15
C GLN A 14 5.36 -26.27 -9.72
N THR A 15 6.02 -25.47 -10.55
CA THR A 15 6.09 -24.03 -10.32
C THR A 15 4.67 -23.54 -10.48
N GLN A 16 4.02 -23.21 -9.36
CA GLN A 16 2.64 -22.72 -9.36
C GLN A 16 2.52 -21.54 -10.33
N SER A 17 1.44 -21.52 -11.12
CA SER A 17 1.15 -20.40 -11.99
C SER A 17 0.89 -19.13 -11.17
N ILE A 18 1.06 -17.95 -11.78
CA ILE A 18 0.82 -16.66 -11.09
C ILE A 18 -0.63 -16.57 -10.63
N GLU A 19 -1.58 -17.10 -11.41
CA GLU A 19 -3.00 -17.18 -11.06
C GLU A 19 -3.23 -18.10 -9.85
N GLN A 20 -2.54 -19.25 -9.78
CA GLN A 20 -2.66 -20.15 -8.62
C GLN A 20 -2.14 -19.48 -7.34
N LYS A 21 -1.01 -18.77 -7.43
CA LYS A 21 -0.47 -18.00 -6.30
C LYS A 21 -1.43 -16.90 -5.87
N ALA A 22 -2.02 -16.19 -6.82
CA ALA A 22 -2.99 -15.14 -6.54
C ALA A 22 -4.28 -15.70 -5.93
N ASP A 23 -4.83 -16.78 -6.47
CA ASP A 23 -6.00 -17.46 -5.92
C ASP A 23 -5.74 -17.90 -4.46
N GLN A 24 -4.58 -18.47 -4.17
CA GLN A 24 -4.19 -18.85 -2.80
C GLN A 24 -4.06 -17.63 -1.87
N PHE A 25 -3.39 -16.57 -2.32
CA PHE A 25 -3.21 -15.36 -1.53
C PHE A 25 -4.56 -14.68 -1.19
N PHE A 26 -5.47 -14.57 -2.17
CA PHE A 26 -6.78 -14.00 -1.93
C PHE A 26 -7.70 -14.94 -1.14
N SER A 27 -7.58 -16.26 -1.28
CA SER A 27 -8.28 -17.21 -0.39
C SER A 27 -7.87 -16.98 1.06
N TRP A 28 -6.56 -16.91 1.32
CA TRP A 28 -6.04 -16.60 2.65
C TRP A 28 -6.57 -15.26 3.19
N LEU A 29 -6.55 -14.18 2.39
CA LEU A 29 -7.10 -12.89 2.82
C LEU A 29 -8.58 -13.00 3.20
N ASN A 30 -9.39 -13.67 2.38
CA ASN A 30 -10.83 -13.84 2.64
C ASN A 30 -11.09 -14.71 3.88
N GLU A 31 -10.35 -15.80 4.08
CA GLU A 31 -10.45 -16.67 5.27
C GLU A 31 -10.10 -15.91 6.55
N ASN A 32 -9.20 -14.92 6.45
CA ASN A 32 -8.71 -14.12 7.56
C ASN A 32 -9.34 -12.71 7.60
N GLU A 33 -10.43 -12.48 6.89
CA GLU A 33 -11.08 -11.17 6.80
C GLU A 33 -11.42 -10.60 8.19
N SER A 34 -11.89 -11.46 9.10
CA SER A 34 -12.26 -11.08 10.47
C SER A 34 -11.06 -10.57 11.28
N THR A 35 -9.85 -11.08 11.04
CA THR A 35 -8.61 -10.60 11.66
C THR A 35 -8.32 -9.15 11.28
N PHE A 36 -8.52 -8.80 10.01
CA PHE A 36 -8.24 -7.45 9.51
C PHE A 36 -9.36 -6.45 9.82
N THR A 37 -10.62 -6.86 9.68
CA THR A 37 -11.80 -6.03 9.93
C THR A 37 -12.03 -5.75 11.42
N ASN A 38 -11.74 -6.72 12.30
CA ASN A 38 -11.87 -6.55 13.75
C ASN A 38 -10.54 -6.24 14.44
N CYS A 39 -9.47 -6.01 13.68
CA CYS A 39 -8.18 -5.60 14.24
C CYS A 39 -8.37 -4.40 15.17
N LYS A 40 -7.60 -4.40 16.27
CA LYS A 40 -7.31 -3.23 17.08
C LYS A 40 -5.81 -3.05 17.09
N ILE A 41 -5.35 -1.81 17.12
CA ILE A 41 -3.93 -1.55 17.33
C ILE A 41 -3.63 -1.72 18.81
N GLU A 42 -2.48 -2.30 19.12
CA GLU A 42 -2.09 -2.59 20.50
C GLU A 42 -0.78 -1.91 20.85
N LYS A 43 -0.72 -1.27 22.03
CA LYS A 43 0.55 -0.80 22.60
C LYS A 43 1.14 -1.84 23.54
N LYS A 44 2.35 -2.32 23.25
CA LYS A 44 3.14 -3.22 24.10
C LYS A 44 4.49 -2.57 24.39
N GLY A 45 4.61 -1.96 25.57
CA GLY A 45 5.79 -1.18 25.94
C GLY A 45 5.99 0.02 25.01
N ASP A 46 7.12 0.08 24.32
CA ASP A 46 7.43 1.12 23.33
C ASP A 46 6.90 0.79 21.91
N GLN A 47 6.23 -0.34 21.70
CA GLN A 47 5.76 -0.71 20.37
C GLN A 47 4.25 -0.50 20.23
N ILE A 48 3.83 0.07 19.10
CA ILE A 48 2.46 0.03 18.59
C ILE A 48 2.41 -1.02 17.49
N ILE A 49 1.48 -1.96 17.59
CA ILE A 49 1.30 -3.05 16.63
C ILE A 49 0.10 -2.71 15.74
N LEU A 50 0.33 -2.60 14.44
CA LEU A 50 -0.69 -2.32 13.42
C LEU A 50 -1.44 -3.60 13.00
N CYS A 51 -2.49 -3.47 12.17
CA CYS A 51 -3.32 -4.61 11.77
C CYS A 51 -2.57 -5.66 10.94
N ASP A 52 -1.57 -5.23 10.18
CA ASP A 52 -0.67 -6.11 9.43
C ASP A 52 0.51 -6.64 10.28
N GLN A 53 0.43 -6.49 11.60
CA GLN A 53 1.48 -6.83 12.58
C GLN A 53 2.74 -5.96 12.51
N THR A 54 2.75 -4.89 11.71
CA THR A 54 3.88 -3.95 11.70
C THR A 54 4.07 -3.34 13.09
N LYS A 55 5.28 -3.45 13.64
CA LYS A 55 5.67 -2.86 14.92
C LYS A 55 6.30 -1.49 14.70
N VAL A 56 5.74 -0.46 15.32
CA VAL A 56 6.23 0.93 15.22
C VAL A 56 6.62 1.43 16.61
N SER A 57 7.76 2.12 16.74
CA SER A 57 8.15 2.71 18.03
C SER A 57 7.27 3.91 18.40
N TYR A 58 6.63 3.83 19.57
CA TYR A 58 5.82 4.88 20.17
C TYR A 58 6.67 6.12 20.48
N LYS A 59 7.85 5.94 21.08
CA LYS A 59 8.79 7.05 21.33
C LYS A 59 9.18 7.75 20.03
N GLU A 60 9.49 6.97 18.99
CA GLU A 60 9.84 7.52 17.69
C GLU A 60 8.70 8.34 17.09
N LEU A 61 7.48 7.78 17.04
CA LEU A 61 6.32 8.51 16.55
C LEU A 61 6.06 9.79 17.34
N SER A 62 6.10 9.72 18.68
CA SER A 62 5.93 10.89 19.54
C SER A 62 6.98 11.98 19.25
N GLN A 63 8.22 11.59 18.93
CA GLN A 63 9.25 12.55 18.53
C GLN A 63 9.02 13.12 17.13
N LEU A 64 8.56 12.32 16.17
CA LEU A 64 8.26 12.77 14.81
C LEU A 64 7.12 13.79 14.81
N PHE A 65 6.04 13.54 15.54
CA PHE A 65 4.91 14.48 15.64
C PHE A 65 5.26 15.82 16.30
N LYS A 66 6.35 15.88 17.09
CA LYS A 66 6.85 17.13 17.71
C LYS A 66 7.77 17.95 16.80
N LYS A 67 8.17 17.40 15.65
CA LYS A 67 9.07 18.07 14.70
C LYS A 67 8.27 18.85 13.67
N ASN A 68 8.91 19.83 13.05
CA ASN A 68 8.37 20.45 11.84
C ASN A 68 8.68 19.57 10.60
N THR A 69 8.05 19.88 9.48
CA THR A 69 8.16 19.12 8.22
C THR A 69 9.61 19.01 7.73
N SER A 70 10.39 20.09 7.79
CA SER A 70 11.80 20.13 7.37
C SER A 70 12.69 19.19 8.18
N GLN A 71 12.50 19.16 9.50
CA GLN A 71 13.22 18.26 10.40
C GLN A 71 12.88 16.79 10.13
N ILE A 72 11.59 16.48 9.92
CA ILE A 72 11.16 15.11 9.60
C ILE A 72 11.81 14.66 8.29
N ILE A 73 11.74 15.46 7.24
CA ILE A 73 12.35 15.13 5.94
C ILE A 73 13.85 14.89 6.06
N THR A 74 14.54 15.73 6.83
CA THR A 74 15.97 15.58 7.10
C THR A 74 16.26 14.23 7.76
N ASP A 75 15.44 13.81 8.73
CA ASP A 75 15.62 12.55 9.42
C ASP A 75 15.25 11.33 8.56
N LEU A 76 14.24 11.44 7.68
CA LEU A 76 13.91 10.41 6.70
C LEU A 76 15.06 10.21 5.69
N LYS A 77 15.66 11.31 5.21
CA LYS A 77 16.84 11.25 4.33
C LYS A 77 18.04 10.57 5.00
N LYS A 78 18.30 10.84 6.28
CA LYS A 78 19.35 10.13 7.05
C LYS A 78 19.10 8.62 7.14
N ARG A 79 17.84 8.20 7.10
CA ARG A 79 17.42 6.78 7.06
C ARG A 79 17.44 6.18 5.65
N LYS A 80 17.98 6.91 4.67
CA LYS A 80 18.01 6.52 3.25
C LYS A 80 16.61 6.39 2.63
N LEU A 81 15.62 7.10 3.18
CA LEU A 81 14.31 7.25 2.55
C LEU A 81 14.30 8.59 1.81
N GLU A 82 14.15 8.53 0.49
CA GLU A 82 14.11 9.75 -0.32
C GLU A 82 12.79 10.48 -0.13
N VAL A 83 12.83 11.82 -0.19
CA VAL A 83 11.63 12.65 -0.14
C VAL A 83 11.70 13.70 -1.23
N GLU A 84 10.72 13.68 -2.13
CA GLU A 84 10.51 14.69 -3.17
C GLU A 84 9.34 15.60 -2.78
N VAL A 85 9.63 16.89 -2.60
CA VAL A 85 8.63 17.90 -2.27
C VAL A 85 8.15 18.55 -3.55
N VAL A 86 6.86 18.42 -3.85
CA VAL A 86 6.22 18.92 -5.07
C VAL A 86 5.46 20.19 -4.76
N CYS A 87 5.66 21.24 -5.56
CA CYS A 87 4.98 22.52 -5.35
C CYS A 87 3.45 22.37 -5.45
N ASP A 88 2.74 22.91 -4.47
CA ASP A 88 1.28 22.99 -4.49
C ASP A 88 0.83 24.27 -5.21
N ASN A 89 0.64 24.17 -6.53
CA ASN A 89 0.25 25.32 -7.36
C ASN A 89 -1.23 25.73 -7.18
N LYS A 90 -1.98 25.07 -6.29
CA LYS A 90 -3.36 25.46 -5.93
C LYS A 90 -3.42 26.49 -4.80
N SER A 91 -2.30 26.78 -4.12
CA SER A 91 -2.25 27.76 -3.02
C SER A 91 -1.85 29.14 -3.55
N SER A 92 -2.83 29.92 -4.04
CA SER A 92 -2.68 31.37 -4.17
C SER A 92 -2.72 32.03 -2.78
N GLY A 93 -1.66 31.82 -2.00
CA GLY A 93 -1.53 32.35 -0.64
C GLY A 93 -0.57 31.52 0.20
N ALA A 94 0.61 32.08 0.48
CA ALA A 94 1.65 31.63 1.42
C ALA A 94 2.05 30.15 1.35
N GLN A 95 3.23 29.88 0.77
CA GLN A 95 3.93 28.60 0.92
C GLN A 95 4.04 28.23 2.40
N LYS A 96 3.34 27.18 2.84
CA LYS A 96 3.41 26.67 4.22
C LYS A 96 4.67 25.83 4.51
N THR A 97 5.51 25.57 3.51
CA THR A 97 6.82 24.96 3.75
C THR A 97 7.94 25.88 3.24
N GLU A 98 8.94 26.10 4.09
CA GLU A 98 10.21 26.75 3.74
C GLU A 98 11.11 25.85 2.87
N LEU A 99 10.58 24.73 2.37
CA LEU A 99 11.33 23.70 1.69
C LEU A 99 11.36 23.95 0.19
N PRO A 100 12.54 23.86 -0.46
CA PRO A 100 12.61 23.85 -1.91
C PRO A 100 11.70 22.76 -2.48
N CYS A 101 10.81 23.14 -3.40
CA CYS A 101 9.89 22.22 -4.06
C CYS A 101 10.15 22.18 -5.57
N VAL A 102 9.79 21.07 -6.20
CA VAL A 102 9.84 20.89 -7.66
C VAL A 102 8.45 21.09 -8.28
N ASN A 103 8.40 21.77 -9.42
CA ASN A 103 7.16 21.98 -10.16
C ASN A 103 6.74 20.73 -10.95
N GLU A 104 7.72 19.95 -11.40
CA GLU A 104 7.51 18.72 -12.14
C GLU A 104 7.73 17.52 -11.24
N VAL A 105 6.69 16.70 -11.12
CA VAL A 105 6.74 15.43 -10.38
C VAL A 105 7.43 14.39 -11.25
N SER A 106 8.45 13.73 -10.71
CA SER A 106 9.16 12.66 -11.42
C SER A 106 8.29 11.41 -11.61
N ASN A 107 7.39 11.12 -10.66
CA ASN A 107 6.42 10.03 -10.76
C ASN A 107 5.02 10.49 -11.26
N PRO A 108 4.57 10.04 -12.45
CA PRO A 108 3.26 10.43 -13.01
C PRO A 108 2.05 9.98 -12.18
N SER A 109 2.18 8.91 -11.38
CA SER A 109 1.09 8.40 -10.55
C SER A 109 0.72 9.37 -9.42
N PHE A 110 1.69 10.09 -8.86
CA PHE A 110 1.41 11.11 -7.86
C PHE A 110 0.57 12.28 -8.41
N LYS A 111 0.66 12.59 -9.72
CA LYS A 111 -0.23 13.56 -10.37
C LYS A 111 -1.68 13.06 -10.47
N LYS A 112 -1.87 11.74 -10.61
CA LYS A 112 -3.20 11.10 -10.75
C LYS A 112 -3.89 10.87 -9.40
N VAL A 113 -3.12 10.66 -8.33
CA VAL A 113 -3.61 10.36 -6.96
C VAL A 113 -3.83 11.66 -6.13
N SER A 114 -3.96 12.81 -6.79
CA SER A 114 -3.93 14.19 -6.23
C SER A 114 -4.95 14.56 -5.14
N SER A 115 -5.73 13.60 -4.63
CA SER A 115 -6.59 13.77 -3.44
C SER A 115 -5.87 13.56 -2.11
N LEU A 116 -4.69 12.93 -2.13
CA LEU A 116 -3.85 12.64 -0.97
C LEU A 116 -2.59 13.53 -1.05
N HIS A 117 -2.29 14.25 0.03
CA HIS A 117 -1.17 15.21 0.06
C HIS A 117 0.22 14.54 0.04
N GLY A 118 0.27 13.20 -0.01
CA GLY A 118 1.47 12.36 -0.04
C GLY A 118 1.28 11.07 -0.87
N LEU A 119 2.40 10.39 -1.15
CA LEU A 119 2.47 9.04 -1.70
C LEU A 119 3.85 8.42 -1.45
N TYR A 120 3.91 7.29 -0.76
CA TYR A 120 5.08 6.42 -0.74
C TYR A 120 5.11 5.46 -1.93
N VAL A 121 6.24 5.40 -2.62
CA VAL A 121 6.50 4.49 -3.76
C VAL A 121 7.58 3.47 -3.36
N PRO A 122 7.19 2.22 -3.04
CA PRO A 122 8.12 1.16 -2.62
C PRO A 122 9.30 0.92 -3.56
N GLU A 123 9.05 0.92 -4.87
CA GLU A 123 10.03 0.56 -5.89
C GLU A 123 11.14 1.60 -6.01
N GLU A 124 10.83 2.85 -5.68
CA GLU A 124 11.77 3.97 -5.67
C GLU A 124 12.35 4.24 -4.27
N ASN A 125 11.81 3.58 -3.23
CA ASN A 125 12.09 3.89 -1.83
C ASN A 125 12.02 5.41 -1.57
N LYS A 126 10.92 6.02 -2.04
CA LYS A 126 10.73 7.47 -2.08
C LYS A 126 9.33 7.87 -1.64
N ILE A 127 9.24 8.94 -0.87
CA ILE A 127 7.98 9.63 -0.55
C ILE A 127 7.86 10.88 -1.41
N TYR A 128 6.72 11.02 -2.07
CA TYR A 128 6.28 12.25 -2.71
C TYR A 128 5.34 12.99 -1.77
N ILE A 129 5.56 14.28 -1.52
CA ILE A 129 4.65 15.11 -0.73
C ILE A 129 4.38 16.43 -1.41
N LYS A 130 3.20 17.01 -1.19
CA LYS A 130 2.95 18.41 -1.54
C LYS A 130 3.70 19.35 -0.60
N SER A 131 4.11 20.51 -1.10
CA SER A 131 4.72 21.57 -0.28
C SER A 131 3.74 22.13 0.77
N SER A 132 2.45 21.83 0.68
CA SER A 132 1.45 22.15 1.70
C SER A 132 1.22 21.03 2.71
N ALA A 133 1.91 19.88 2.56
CA ALA A 133 1.69 18.71 3.40
C ALA A 133 1.99 19.00 4.88
N SER A 134 1.07 18.57 5.74
CA SER A 134 1.21 18.63 7.19
C SER A 134 2.17 17.54 7.70
N VAL A 135 2.55 17.64 8.98
CA VAL A 135 3.37 16.63 9.66
C VAL A 135 2.72 15.24 9.60
N GLY A 136 1.41 15.15 9.82
CA GLY A 136 0.69 13.88 9.77
C GLY A 136 0.70 13.23 8.40
N VAL A 137 0.69 14.00 7.29
CA VAL A 137 0.85 13.45 5.93
C VAL A 137 2.22 12.77 5.78
N ILE A 138 3.29 13.44 6.20
CA ILE A 138 4.65 12.88 6.06
C ILE A 138 4.78 11.62 6.92
N ILE A 139 4.21 11.62 8.13
CA ILE A 139 4.22 10.47 9.03
C ILE A 139 3.34 9.33 8.47
N HIS A 140 2.19 9.63 7.87
CA HIS A 140 1.30 8.65 7.22
C HIS A 140 2.06 7.90 6.11
N GLU A 141 2.76 8.61 5.23
CA GLU A 141 3.58 7.98 4.19
C GLU A 141 4.80 7.23 4.76
N TYR A 142 5.42 7.73 5.83
CA TYR A 142 6.48 7.01 6.54
C TYR A 142 5.98 5.70 7.15
N LEU A 143 4.75 5.67 7.65
CA LEU A 143 4.15 4.44 8.17
C LEU A 143 3.91 3.42 7.05
N HIS A 144 3.52 3.84 5.84
CA HIS A 144 3.48 2.95 4.68
C HIS A 144 4.86 2.39 4.29
N TYR A 145 5.93 3.20 4.43
CA TYR A 145 7.30 2.71 4.30
C TYR A 145 7.58 1.60 5.32
N LEU A 146 7.30 1.82 6.60
CA LEU A 146 7.52 0.81 7.66
C LEU A 146 6.72 -0.47 7.41
N GLN A 147 5.46 -0.35 7.02
CA GLN A 147 4.63 -1.50 6.65
C GLN A 147 5.23 -2.27 5.47
N THR A 148 5.81 -1.58 4.49
CA THR A 148 6.45 -2.24 3.34
C THR A 148 7.70 -3.02 3.74
N GLN A 149 8.42 -2.56 4.76
CA GLN A 149 9.57 -3.28 5.34
C GLN A 149 9.15 -4.38 6.32
N ASN A 150 7.86 -4.54 6.60
CA ASN A 150 7.38 -5.49 7.60
C ASN A 150 7.61 -6.94 7.15
N LEU A 151 8.31 -7.69 7.99
CA LEU A 151 8.55 -9.13 7.82
C LEU A 151 7.77 -9.99 8.82
N ASP A 152 7.00 -9.36 9.71
CA ASP A 152 6.16 -10.08 10.67
C ASP A 152 5.03 -10.80 9.93
N LYS A 153 4.69 -11.97 10.45
CA LYS A 153 3.67 -12.83 9.85
C LYS A 153 2.29 -12.56 10.44
N VAL A 154 1.30 -12.51 9.57
CA VAL A 154 -0.13 -12.60 9.92
C VAL A 154 -0.61 -13.99 9.53
N ASN A 155 -0.93 -14.82 10.51
CA ASN A 155 -1.45 -16.18 10.28
C ASN A 155 -0.60 -17.00 9.27
N GLY A 156 0.72 -16.91 9.39
CA GLY A 156 1.68 -17.65 8.56
C GLY A 156 2.25 -16.89 7.35
N HIS A 157 1.63 -15.79 6.93
CA HIS A 157 1.98 -15.05 5.72
C HIS A 157 2.64 -13.69 6.00
N ILE A 158 3.61 -13.29 5.17
CA ILE A 158 4.20 -11.95 5.19
C ILE A 158 3.39 -11.07 4.22
N TYR A 159 2.26 -10.54 4.69
CA TYR A 159 1.26 -9.84 3.85
C TYR A 159 1.88 -8.88 2.82
N LYS A 160 2.75 -7.97 3.26
CA LYS A 160 3.29 -6.89 2.43
C LYS A 160 4.30 -7.40 1.40
N GLY A 161 5.22 -8.27 1.84
CA GLY A 161 6.20 -8.89 0.96
C GLY A 161 5.53 -9.74 -0.12
N GLU A 162 4.60 -10.61 0.27
CA GLU A 162 3.88 -11.49 -0.65
C GLU A 162 2.98 -10.70 -1.61
N LYS A 163 2.25 -9.69 -1.10
CA LYS A 163 1.44 -8.78 -1.94
C LYS A 163 2.28 -8.11 -3.02
N ASN A 164 3.39 -7.48 -2.63
CA ASN A 164 4.21 -6.68 -3.55
C ASN A 164 4.90 -7.56 -4.60
N GLU A 165 5.41 -8.73 -4.19
CA GLU A 165 6.00 -9.68 -5.12
C GLU A 165 4.97 -10.21 -6.12
N LEU A 166 3.78 -10.60 -5.65
CA LEU A 166 2.71 -11.09 -6.51
C LEU A 166 2.19 -9.98 -7.45
N LYS A 167 2.01 -8.75 -6.95
CA LYS A 167 1.63 -7.59 -7.75
C LYS A 167 2.61 -7.36 -8.91
N LYS A 168 3.91 -7.36 -8.62
CA LYS A 168 4.96 -7.20 -9.63
C LYS A 168 4.94 -8.32 -10.68
N GLN A 169 4.73 -9.56 -10.26
CA GLN A 169 4.60 -10.70 -11.18
C GLN A 169 3.38 -10.54 -12.09
N ILE A 170 2.25 -10.08 -11.54
CA ILE A 170 1.01 -9.83 -12.28
C ILE A 170 1.18 -8.68 -13.28
N GLU A 171 1.76 -7.55 -12.89
CA GLU A 171 2.02 -6.41 -13.78
C GLU A 171 2.90 -6.82 -14.97
N LYS A 172 3.99 -7.56 -14.70
CA LYS A 172 4.84 -8.11 -15.75
C LYS A 172 4.08 -9.04 -16.70
N ALA A 173 3.20 -9.89 -16.18
CA ALA A 173 2.39 -10.79 -17.00
C ALA A 173 1.36 -10.02 -17.84
N LEU A 174 0.78 -8.94 -17.32
CA LEU A 174 -0.12 -8.06 -18.07
C LEU A 174 0.59 -7.35 -19.22
N ASP A 175 1.81 -6.85 -19.02
CA ASP A 175 2.61 -6.23 -20.09
C ASP A 175 2.93 -7.22 -21.22
N GLN A 176 3.26 -8.46 -20.86
CA GLN A 176 3.49 -9.54 -21.82
C GLN A 176 2.21 -9.89 -22.59
N LEU A 177 1.08 -10.00 -21.90
CA LEU A 177 -0.22 -10.28 -22.53
C LEU A 177 -0.67 -9.13 -23.44
N MET A 178 -0.46 -7.88 -23.03
CA MET A 178 -0.77 -6.70 -23.83
C MET A 178 0.04 -6.70 -25.14
N THR A 179 1.32 -7.07 -25.07
CA THR A 179 2.18 -7.21 -26.25
C THR A 179 1.67 -8.34 -27.17
N GLN A 180 1.30 -9.49 -26.59
CA GLN A 180 0.75 -10.62 -27.34
C GLN A 180 -0.59 -10.27 -28.02
N ILE A 181 -1.51 -9.61 -27.30
CA ILE A 181 -2.82 -9.19 -27.83
C ILE A 181 -2.62 -8.27 -29.03
N LYS A 182 -1.78 -7.23 -28.90
CA LYS A 182 -1.47 -6.29 -30.01
C LYS A 182 -0.91 -7.01 -31.23
N GLN A 183 -0.04 -8.00 -31.04
CA GLN A 183 0.52 -8.78 -32.15
C GLN A 183 -0.56 -9.63 -32.84
N LEU A 184 -1.40 -10.32 -32.08
CA LEU A 184 -2.48 -11.15 -32.61
C LEU A 184 -3.54 -10.30 -33.34
N GLU A 185 -3.83 -9.10 -32.86
CA GLU A 185 -4.69 -8.13 -33.53
C GLU A 185 -4.10 -7.70 -34.88
N LYS A 186 -2.80 -7.38 -34.92
CA LYS A 186 -2.08 -7.02 -36.15
C LYS A 186 -2.06 -8.15 -37.17
N GLU A 187 -1.95 -9.40 -36.72
CA GLU A 187 -1.99 -10.60 -37.56
C GLU A 187 -3.42 -11.05 -37.92
N ASN A 188 -4.45 -10.31 -37.48
CA ASN A 188 -5.87 -10.64 -37.66
C ASN A 188 -6.27 -12.05 -37.17
N LYS A 189 -5.57 -12.57 -36.14
CA LYS A 189 -5.78 -13.90 -35.57
C LYS A 189 -6.88 -13.92 -34.51
N LYS A 190 -8.10 -13.51 -34.89
CA LYS A 190 -9.24 -13.29 -33.96
C LYS A 190 -9.55 -14.49 -33.06
N LEU A 191 -9.46 -15.72 -33.58
CA LEU A 191 -9.73 -16.95 -32.80
C LEU A 191 -8.73 -17.18 -31.67
N GLN A 192 -7.50 -16.66 -31.80
CA GLN A 192 -6.43 -16.83 -30.81
C GLN A 192 -6.44 -15.74 -29.72
N LEU A 193 -7.25 -14.68 -29.88
CA LEU A 193 -7.34 -13.57 -28.91
C LEU A 193 -8.09 -13.93 -27.63
N LYS A 194 -9.00 -14.93 -27.69
CA LYS A 194 -9.90 -15.24 -26.57
C LYS A 194 -9.14 -15.57 -25.28
N THR A 195 -8.17 -16.46 -25.35
CA THR A 195 -7.43 -16.92 -24.16
C THR A 195 -6.54 -15.82 -23.55
N PRO A 196 -5.71 -15.09 -24.32
CA PRO A 196 -4.95 -13.94 -23.79
C PRO A 196 -5.83 -12.86 -23.18
N LEU A 197 -6.96 -12.52 -23.80
CA LEU A 197 -7.90 -11.52 -23.26
C LEU A 197 -8.53 -11.97 -21.94
N GLN A 198 -9.00 -13.21 -21.85
CA GLN A 198 -9.56 -13.74 -20.60
C GLN A 198 -8.52 -13.75 -19.48
N ARG A 199 -7.29 -14.13 -19.79
CA ARG A 199 -6.18 -14.10 -18.83
C ARG A 199 -5.84 -12.67 -18.41
N PHE A 200 -5.82 -11.73 -19.34
CA PHE A 200 -5.58 -10.31 -19.07
C PHE A 200 -6.64 -9.75 -18.10
N ILE A 201 -7.93 -10.02 -18.36
CA ILE A 201 -9.04 -9.61 -17.49
C ILE A 201 -8.85 -10.19 -16.08
N LYS A 202 -8.63 -11.51 -15.97
CA LYS A 202 -8.45 -12.17 -14.67
C LYS A 202 -7.28 -11.58 -13.87
N LEU A 203 -6.14 -11.34 -14.51
CA LEU A 203 -4.97 -10.75 -13.86
C LEU A 203 -5.21 -9.29 -13.44
N ASN A 204 -5.93 -8.52 -14.25
CA ASN A 204 -6.31 -7.15 -13.93
C ASN A 204 -7.28 -7.10 -12.72
N ASP A 205 -8.20 -8.06 -12.61
CA ASP A 205 -9.11 -8.16 -11.46
C ASP A 205 -8.34 -8.36 -10.13
N TYR A 206 -7.25 -9.12 -10.14
CA TYR A 206 -6.38 -9.24 -8.96
C TYR A 206 -5.71 -7.91 -8.58
N LEU A 207 -5.26 -7.10 -9.55
CA LEU A 207 -4.68 -5.78 -9.26
C LEU A 207 -5.71 -4.86 -8.59
N ILE A 208 -6.96 -4.88 -9.05
CA ILE A 208 -8.06 -4.14 -8.42
C ILE A 208 -8.33 -4.66 -7.01
N ALA A 209 -8.32 -5.99 -6.82
CA ALA A 209 -8.54 -6.62 -5.53
C ALA A 209 -7.45 -6.30 -4.50
N PHE A 210 -6.18 -6.13 -4.91
CA PHE A 210 -5.14 -5.66 -3.99
C PHE A 210 -5.45 -4.28 -3.42
N GLY A 211 -5.96 -3.36 -4.24
CA GLY A 211 -6.33 -2.01 -3.79
C GLY A 211 -7.40 -2.06 -2.69
N LYS A 212 -8.39 -2.95 -2.82
CA LYS A 212 -9.41 -3.18 -1.78
C LYS A 212 -8.79 -3.57 -0.44
N TRP A 213 -7.88 -4.55 -0.44
CA TRP A 213 -7.30 -5.08 0.79
C TRP A 213 -6.25 -4.15 1.39
N GLN A 214 -5.51 -3.43 0.55
CA GLN A 214 -4.63 -2.36 0.98
C GLN A 214 -5.41 -1.28 1.71
N ASP A 215 -6.50 -0.78 1.12
CA ASP A 215 -7.35 0.22 1.78
C ASP A 215 -7.88 -0.31 3.13
N LEU A 216 -8.37 -1.55 3.15
CA LEU A 216 -8.95 -2.14 4.36
C LEU A 216 -7.93 -2.35 5.50
N ILE A 217 -6.71 -2.76 5.18
CA ILE A 217 -5.69 -3.12 6.18
C ILE A 217 -4.83 -1.92 6.54
N ASP A 218 -4.29 -1.25 5.51
CA ASP A 218 -3.26 -0.24 5.65
C ASP A 218 -3.88 1.07 6.15
N GLU A 219 -4.84 1.63 5.41
CA GLU A 219 -5.46 2.91 5.79
C GLU A 219 -6.23 2.80 7.10
N ARG A 220 -6.87 1.65 7.37
CA ARG A 220 -7.52 1.40 8.66
C ARG A 220 -6.54 1.39 9.82
N SER A 221 -5.37 0.75 9.66
CA SER A 221 -4.33 0.76 10.71
C SER A 221 -3.91 2.19 11.05
N LEU A 222 -3.75 3.04 10.02
CA LEU A 222 -3.34 4.42 10.18
C LEU A 222 -4.45 5.28 10.78
N PHE A 223 -5.71 5.05 10.38
CA PHE A 223 -6.87 5.68 11.00
C PHE A 223 -6.97 5.36 12.49
N LEU A 224 -6.87 4.08 12.87
CA LEU A 224 -6.90 3.66 14.27
C LEU A 224 -5.75 4.31 15.04
N LEU A 225 -4.54 4.35 14.46
CA LEU A 225 -3.38 4.95 15.11
C LEU A 225 -3.59 6.43 15.39
N PHE A 226 -4.09 7.17 14.40
CA PHE A 226 -4.30 8.61 14.53
C PHE A 226 -5.47 8.91 15.49
N THR A 227 -6.54 8.12 15.47
CA THR A 227 -7.70 8.35 16.34
C THR A 227 -7.43 7.95 17.79
N GLU A 228 -6.84 6.78 18.04
CA GLU A 228 -6.62 6.28 19.40
C GLU A 228 -5.51 7.06 20.13
N TYR A 229 -4.47 7.48 19.41
CA TYR A 229 -3.32 8.19 19.97
C TYR A 229 -3.31 9.70 19.65
N GLN A 230 -4.46 10.26 19.25
CA GLN A 230 -4.58 11.68 18.89
C GLN A 230 -3.98 12.60 19.96
N LYS A 231 -4.35 12.37 21.23
CA LYS A 231 -3.90 13.20 22.36
C LYS A 231 -2.42 12.99 22.66
N ASP A 232 -1.96 11.74 22.62
CA ASP A 232 -0.59 11.35 22.93
C ASP A 232 0.43 11.97 21.98
N PHE A 233 0.06 12.09 20.70
CA PHE A 233 0.92 12.65 19.66
C PHE A 233 0.58 14.10 19.29
N ALA A 234 -0.40 14.71 19.97
CA ALA A 234 -0.89 16.06 19.65
C ALA A 234 -1.26 16.22 18.15
N ILE A 235 -1.92 15.20 17.59
CA ILE A 235 -2.27 15.16 16.16
C ILE A 235 -3.23 16.31 15.83
N SER A 236 -2.91 17.05 14.77
CA SER A 236 -3.66 18.24 14.39
C SER A 236 -5.05 17.88 13.83
N LYS A 237 -5.97 18.84 13.84
CA LYS A 237 -7.31 18.65 13.23
C LYS A 237 -7.23 18.40 11.72
N GLU A 238 -6.25 18.98 11.05
CA GLU A 238 -6.01 18.80 9.62
C GLU A 238 -5.58 17.36 9.32
N ASP A 239 -4.65 16.83 10.12
CA ASP A 239 -4.20 15.43 10.02
C ASP A 239 -5.34 14.44 10.33
N MET A 240 -6.18 14.74 11.33
CA MET A 240 -7.36 13.94 11.63
C MET A 240 -8.38 13.95 10.47
N ALA A 241 -8.57 15.09 9.82
CA ALA A 241 -9.48 15.20 8.68
C ALA A 241 -8.99 14.38 7.47
N LEU A 242 -7.67 14.29 7.26
CA LEU A 242 -7.08 13.45 6.23
C LEU A 242 -7.42 11.96 6.44
N VAL A 243 -7.12 11.41 7.62
CA VAL A 243 -7.38 9.98 7.89
C VAL A 243 -8.89 9.66 7.92
N GLN A 244 -9.72 10.61 8.39
CA GLN A 244 -11.18 10.47 8.34
C GLN A 244 -11.69 10.41 6.90
N LYS A 245 -11.13 11.22 5.99
CA LYS A 245 -11.48 11.21 4.57
C LYS A 245 -11.15 9.86 3.92
N ASN A 246 -9.97 9.29 4.23
CA ASN A 246 -9.56 7.98 3.72
C ASN A 246 -10.50 6.87 4.20
N ILE A 247 -10.83 6.84 5.49
CA ILE A 247 -11.77 5.85 6.04
C ILE A 247 -13.19 6.05 5.50
N SER A 248 -13.64 7.29 5.34
CA SER A 248 -14.96 7.59 4.78
C SER A 248 -15.08 7.10 3.34
N PHE A 249 -14.00 7.23 2.54
CA PHE A 249 -13.93 6.65 1.21
C PHE A 249 -14.07 5.12 1.26
N ILE A 250 -13.39 4.44 2.18
CA ILE A 250 -13.49 3.00 2.39
C ILE A 250 -14.92 2.58 2.76
N CYS A 251 -15.56 3.30 3.68
CA CYS A 251 -16.94 3.04 4.08
C CYS A 251 -17.96 3.24 2.94
N SER A 252 -17.62 4.08 1.94
CA SER A 252 -18.47 4.33 0.76
C SER A 252 -18.36 3.25 -0.32
N ARG A 253 -17.29 2.43 -0.29
CA ARG A 253 -17.05 1.39 -1.27
C ARG A 253 -18.08 0.26 -1.14
N LYS A 254 -18.79 -0.04 -2.23
CA LYS A 254 -19.85 -1.07 -2.24
C LYS A 254 -19.33 -2.45 -1.82
N ASP A 255 -18.12 -2.80 -2.21
CA ASP A 255 -17.45 -4.07 -1.94
C ASP A 255 -16.86 -4.18 -0.51
N LEU A 256 -16.88 -3.09 0.26
CA LEU A 256 -16.47 -3.01 1.66
C LEU A 256 -17.59 -2.52 2.60
N LYS A 257 -18.79 -2.30 2.07
CA LYS A 257 -19.92 -1.80 2.84
C LYS A 257 -20.25 -2.75 4.00
N GLY A 258 -20.28 -2.21 5.22
CA GLY A 258 -20.58 -2.96 6.44
C GLY A 258 -19.42 -3.78 7.00
N LYS A 259 -18.22 -3.69 6.41
CA LYS A 259 -17.01 -4.35 6.93
C LYS A 259 -16.35 -3.58 8.08
N LEU A 260 -16.58 -2.26 8.15
CA LEU A 260 -16.13 -1.39 9.24
C LEU A 260 -17.30 -1.01 10.15
N SER A 261 -17.00 -0.68 11.41
CA SER A 261 -18.01 -0.30 12.38
C SER A 261 -18.69 1.02 12.00
N LYS A 262 -19.94 1.20 12.44
CA LYS A 262 -20.65 2.49 12.26
C LYS A 262 -19.89 3.67 12.85
N LYS A 263 -19.13 3.44 13.92
CA LYS A 263 -18.30 4.47 14.59
C LYS A 263 -17.11 4.89 13.73
N GLU A 264 -16.49 3.96 13.00
CA GLU A 264 -15.42 4.28 12.04
C GLU A 264 -16.00 5.01 10.82
N CYS A 265 -17.22 4.67 10.40
CA CYS A 265 -17.88 5.25 9.24
C CYS A 265 -18.71 6.53 9.49
N SER A 266 -18.69 7.07 10.72
CA SER A 266 -19.40 8.30 11.14
C SER A 266 -18.43 9.44 11.34
#